data_AF-A0A0C2G565-F1
#
_entry.id   AF-A0A0C2G565-F1
#
_cell.length_a   1.000
_cell.length_b   1.000
_cell.length_c   1.000
_cell.angle_alpha   90.00
_cell.angle_beta   90.00
_cell.angle_gamma   90.00
#
_symmetry.space_group_name_H-M   'P 1'
#
loop_
_entity.id
_entity.type
_entity.pdbx_description
1 polymer ?
#
loop_
_entity_poly.entity_id
_entity_poly.type
_entity_poly.pdbx_seq_one_letter_code
_entity_poly.pdbx_strand_id
1 'polypeptide(L)'
;MNRLLTTMPLKVRINENDLDIIGQTFGIAKPKSKLGQQGLKNFTLIHFVQNLREKNLLLDYQLTADPFVQNGAIAMLAKGEISWRGNGGTPFYPPNVRIPFPHGVHMVEFYATDYIANSMLYHAYKQHLMDVVVGPESSPQLKDSTDGFVVIKL
;
A
#
# COMPACT_ATOMS: atom_id res chain seq x y z
N MET A 1 23.57 31.94 5.36
CA MET A 1 22.40 31.60 4.52
C MET A 1 22.70 30.25 3.85
N ASN A 2 22.29 29.16 4.50
CA ASN A 2 22.81 27.82 4.25
C ASN A 2 22.14 27.14 3.06
N ARG A 3 22.91 26.93 1.99
CA ARG A 3 22.55 26.23 0.73
C ARG A 3 22.44 24.70 0.86
N LEU A 4 22.41 24.16 2.08
CA LEU A 4 22.43 22.71 2.34
C LEU A 4 21.04 22.05 2.42
N LEU A 5 19.94 22.84 2.39
CA LEU A 5 18.57 22.31 2.49
C LEU A 5 17.87 22.10 1.13
N THR A 6 18.46 22.55 0.03
CA THR A 6 17.86 22.42 -1.33
C THR A 6 18.09 21.07 -2.00
N THR A 7 18.79 20.13 -1.35
CA THR A 7 19.12 18.82 -1.92
C THR A 7 18.46 17.64 -1.19
N MET A 8 17.53 17.88 -0.26
CA MET A 8 16.74 16.78 0.32
C MET A 8 15.83 16.18 -0.77
N PRO A 9 15.96 14.87 -1.08
CA PRO A 9 15.07 14.23 -2.04
C PRO A 9 13.69 14.07 -1.40
N LEU A 10 12.69 14.77 -1.96
CA LEU A 10 11.27 14.70 -1.54
C LEU A 10 10.60 13.34 -1.81
N LYS A 11 11.36 12.34 -2.27
CA LYS A 11 10.91 10.97 -2.57
C LYS A 11 12.04 9.99 -2.26
N VAL A 12 11.87 9.17 -1.24
CA VAL A 12 12.74 8.01 -0.99
C VAL A 12 12.18 6.85 -1.80
N ARG A 13 12.98 6.28 -2.71
CA ARG A 13 12.61 5.05 -3.42
C ARG A 13 12.74 3.87 -2.45
N ILE A 14 11.61 3.26 -2.12
CA ILE A 14 11.59 1.92 -1.51
C ILE A 14 11.84 0.91 -2.64
N ASN A 15 13.03 0.94 -3.25
CA ASN A 15 13.43 -0.12 -4.17
C ASN A 15 14.95 -0.14 -4.34
N GLU A 16 15.66 -0.65 -3.33
CA GLU A 16 17.03 -1.15 -3.55
C GLU A 16 17.23 -2.59 -3.06
N ASN A 17 16.28 -3.15 -2.30
CA ASN A 17 16.26 -4.56 -1.97
C ASN A 17 14.89 -5.15 -2.34
N ASP A 18 14.74 -5.54 -3.61
CA ASP A 18 13.68 -6.41 -4.11
C ASP A 18 13.78 -7.79 -3.41
N LEU A 19 13.34 -7.83 -2.15
CA LEU A 19 12.96 -9.03 -1.45
C LEU A 19 11.59 -9.46 -1.98
N ASP A 20 11.62 -10.09 -3.14
CA ASP A 20 10.50 -10.84 -3.71
C ASP A 20 10.31 -12.13 -2.89
N ILE A 21 9.79 -11.97 -1.68
CA ILE A 21 9.53 -13.05 -0.72
C ILE A 21 8.52 -14.04 -1.32
N ILE A 22 7.60 -13.55 -2.15
CA ILE A 22 6.57 -14.36 -2.80
C ILE A 22 7.16 -15.15 -3.96
N GLY A 23 7.96 -14.53 -4.84
CA GLY A 23 8.65 -15.24 -5.93
C GLY A 23 9.58 -16.36 -5.44
N GLN A 24 10.24 -16.18 -4.31
CA GLN A 24 11.03 -17.25 -3.68
C GLN A 24 10.15 -18.38 -3.09
N THR A 25 9.01 -18.03 -2.50
CA THR A 25 8.07 -19.00 -1.92
C THR A 25 7.44 -19.92 -2.98
N PHE A 26 7.29 -19.43 -4.22
CA PHE A 26 6.70 -20.19 -5.33
C PHE A 26 7.72 -20.69 -6.37
N GLY A 27 9.03 -20.61 -6.09
CA GLY A 27 10.07 -21.14 -6.98
C GLY A 27 10.23 -20.41 -8.32
N ILE A 28 9.79 -19.15 -8.40
CA ILE A 28 9.86 -18.34 -9.62
C ILE A 28 11.30 -17.85 -9.78
N ALA A 29 12.06 -18.49 -10.67
CA ALA A 29 13.42 -18.10 -10.97
C ALA A 29 13.46 -16.70 -11.62
N LYS A 30 14.26 -15.78 -11.05
CA LYS A 30 14.48 -14.43 -11.59
C LYS A 30 14.97 -14.51 -13.05
N PRO A 31 14.23 -14.00 -14.05
CA PRO A 31 14.68 -14.04 -15.44
C PRO A 31 15.82 -13.04 -15.67
N LYS A 32 16.94 -13.53 -16.21
CA LYS A 32 18.16 -12.74 -16.49
C LYS A 32 18.06 -11.83 -17.74
N SER A 33 16.89 -11.69 -18.37
CA SER A 33 16.73 -10.92 -19.60
C SER A 33 15.81 -9.70 -19.42
N LYS A 34 16.22 -8.55 -19.98
CA LYS A 34 15.45 -7.30 -19.97
C LYS A 34 14.10 -7.40 -20.73
N LEU A 35 13.95 -8.41 -21.59
CA LEU A 35 12.71 -8.70 -22.32
C LEU A 35 11.72 -9.52 -21.46
N GLY A 36 12.20 -10.39 -20.57
CA GLY A 36 11.38 -11.12 -19.60
C GLY A 36 10.88 -10.27 -18.44
N GLN A 37 11.46 -9.08 -18.24
CA GLN A 37 10.99 -8.12 -17.24
C GLN A 37 9.66 -7.46 -17.63
N GLN A 38 9.25 -7.44 -18.90
CA GLN A 38 7.98 -6.81 -19.29
C GLN A 38 6.74 -7.64 -18.88
N GLY A 39 6.84 -8.97 -18.84
CA GLY A 39 5.73 -9.83 -18.39
C GLY A 39 5.50 -9.79 -16.87
N LEU A 40 6.56 -9.53 -16.09
CA LEU A 40 6.49 -9.43 -14.63
C LEU A 40 6.12 -8.03 -14.12
N LYS A 41 6.11 -7.00 -14.99
CA LYS A 41 5.67 -5.65 -14.60
C LYS A 41 4.22 -5.63 -14.14
N ASN A 42 3.40 -6.55 -14.64
CA ASN A 42 1.98 -6.68 -14.30
C ASN A 42 1.73 -7.24 -12.89
N PHE A 43 2.77 -7.79 -12.23
CA PHE A 43 2.68 -8.47 -10.93
C PHE A 43 3.44 -7.76 -9.81
N THR A 44 3.84 -6.50 -10.02
CA THR A 44 4.54 -5.74 -8.98
C THR A 44 3.57 -5.14 -7.96
N LEU A 45 4.00 -5.03 -6.69
CA LEU A 45 3.26 -4.38 -5.60
C LEU A 45 2.77 -2.96 -5.98
N ILE A 46 3.55 -2.26 -6.81
CA ILE A 46 3.19 -0.93 -7.33
C ILE A 46 1.96 -0.99 -8.22
N HIS A 47 1.84 -2.00 -9.08
CA HIS A 47 0.66 -2.18 -9.94
C HIS A 47 -0.57 -2.57 -9.12
N PHE A 48 -0.38 -3.39 -8.07
CA PHE A 48 -1.44 -3.73 -7.13
C PHE A 48 -1.96 -2.48 -6.38
N VAL A 49 -1.06 -1.66 -5.83
CA VAL A 49 -1.44 -0.41 -5.15
C VAL A 49 -2.11 0.58 -6.12
N GLN A 50 -1.64 0.67 -7.37
CA GLN A 50 -2.29 1.50 -8.40
C GLN A 50 -3.69 1.00 -8.73
N ASN A 51 -3.86 -0.31 -8.90
CA ASN A 51 -5.17 -0.93 -9.16
C ASN A 51 -6.14 -0.72 -7.98
N LEU A 52 -5.67 -0.85 -6.74
CA LEU A 52 -6.47 -0.54 -5.55
C LEU A 52 -6.88 0.94 -5.51
N ARG A 53 -5.97 1.85 -5.87
CA ARG A 53 -6.25 3.29 -5.93
C ARG A 53 -7.32 3.64 -6.97
N GLU A 54 -7.34 2.95 -8.10
CA GLU A 54 -8.34 3.17 -9.16
C GLU A 54 -9.72 2.62 -8.77
N LYS A 55 -9.77 1.68 -7.83
CA LYS A 55 -10.99 0.97 -7.43
C LYS A 55 -11.58 1.53 -6.15
N ASN A 56 -12.35 2.62 -6.22
CA ASN A 56 -13.27 3.18 -5.20
C ASN A 56 -12.89 3.02 -3.69
N LEU A 57 -11.62 2.86 -3.33
CA LEU A 57 -11.15 2.80 -1.96
C LEU A 57 -10.85 4.23 -1.54
N LEU A 58 -11.64 4.74 -0.59
CA LEU A 58 -11.56 6.12 -0.12
C LEU A 58 -11.06 6.15 1.31
N LEU A 59 -10.12 7.05 1.58
CA LEU A 59 -9.63 7.31 2.93
C LEU A 59 -10.49 8.39 3.60
N ASP A 60 -11.12 8.00 4.71
CA ASP A 60 -11.89 8.87 5.58
C ASP A 60 -10.95 9.65 6.52
N TYR A 61 -10.78 10.93 6.20
CA TYR A 61 -9.98 11.89 6.98
C TYR A 61 -10.84 12.79 7.88
N GLN A 62 -12.10 12.44 8.14
CA GLN A 62 -12.93 13.21 9.05
C GLN A 62 -12.26 13.35 10.42
N LEU A 63 -12.32 14.57 10.96
CA LEU A 63 -11.79 14.87 12.28
C LEU A 63 -12.67 14.19 13.34
N THR A 64 -12.04 13.45 14.24
CA THR A 64 -12.74 12.77 15.34
C THR A 64 -12.89 13.67 16.57
N ALA A 65 -12.14 14.77 16.61
CA ALA A 65 -12.20 15.80 17.63
C ALA A 65 -11.80 17.15 17.03
N ASP A 66 -12.21 18.23 17.71
CA ASP A 66 -11.76 19.57 17.34
C ASP A 66 -10.23 19.67 17.42
N PRO A 67 -9.57 20.32 16.45
CA PRO A 67 -8.12 20.57 16.53
C PRO A 67 -7.76 21.29 17.82
N PHE A 68 -6.70 20.84 18.49
CA PHE A 68 -6.28 21.41 19.76
C PHE A 68 -4.79 21.73 19.77
N VAL A 69 -4.43 22.75 20.56
CA VAL A 69 -3.03 23.14 20.73
C VAL A 69 -2.42 22.31 21.85
N GLN A 70 -1.32 21.63 21.55
CA GLN A 70 -0.58 20.83 22.51
C GLN A 70 0.92 20.94 22.22
N ASN A 71 1.71 21.32 23.24
CA ASN A 71 3.17 21.38 23.18
C ASN A 71 3.74 22.25 22.04
N GLY A 72 3.10 23.39 21.77
CA GLY A 72 3.53 24.32 20.73
C GLY A 72 3.18 23.89 19.30
N ALA A 73 2.38 22.83 19.13
CA ALA A 73 1.85 22.38 17.84
C ALA A 73 0.33 22.31 17.86
N ILE A 74 -0.27 22.35 16.67
CA ILE A 74 -1.70 22.06 16.47
C ILE A 74 -1.82 20.56 16.19
N ALA A 75 -2.49 19.84 17.07
CA ALA A 75 -2.81 18.43 16.90
C ALA A 75 -4.19 18.28 16.24
N MET A 76 -4.25 17.43 15.22
CA MET A 76 -5.48 17.06 14.53
C MET A 76 -5.65 15.55 14.56
N LEU A 77 -6.78 15.08 15.07
CA LEU A 77 -7.11 13.67 15.14
C LEU A 77 -8.10 13.34 14.01
N ALA A 78 -7.69 12.45 13.10
CA ALA A 78 -8.50 12.00 11.98
C ALA A 78 -8.87 10.53 12.14
N LYS A 79 -10.00 10.11 11.55
CA LYS A 79 -10.52 8.75 11.63
C LYS A 79 -9.57 7.71 11.01
N GLY A 80 -9.02 8.01 9.84
CA GLY A 80 -7.97 7.18 9.22
C GLY A 80 -8.46 5.80 8.76
N GLU A 81 -9.67 5.71 8.20
CA GLU A 81 -10.22 4.44 7.68
C GLU A 81 -10.24 4.45 6.15
N ILE A 82 -9.63 3.45 5.52
CA ILE A 82 -9.78 3.22 4.07
C ILE A 82 -10.94 2.26 3.86
N SER A 83 -11.97 2.69 3.13
CA SER A 83 -13.16 1.88 2.90
C SER A 83 -13.71 1.96 1.47
N TRP A 84 -14.42 0.91 1.07
CA TRP A 84 -15.08 0.88 -0.23
C TRP A 84 -16.18 1.93 -0.31
N ARG A 85 -16.06 2.86 -1.27
CA ARG A 85 -16.94 4.01 -1.49
C ARG A 85 -17.11 4.92 -0.26
N GLY A 86 -16.20 4.83 0.73
CA GLY A 86 -16.32 5.60 1.96
C GLY A 86 -17.38 5.08 2.95
N ASN A 87 -17.94 3.88 2.73
CA ASN A 87 -19.01 3.34 3.58
C ASN A 87 -18.53 2.85 4.96
N GLY A 88 -17.21 2.78 5.17
CA GLY A 88 -16.61 2.21 6.37
C GLY A 88 -16.99 0.75 6.62
N GLY A 89 -16.96 0.35 7.90
CA GLY A 89 -17.55 -0.89 8.39
C GLY A 89 -16.54 -2.02 8.60
N THR A 90 -15.30 -1.68 8.93
CA THR A 90 -14.32 -2.64 9.44
C THR A 90 -14.76 -3.22 10.80
N PRO A 91 -14.52 -4.52 11.07
CA PRO A 91 -14.88 -5.17 12.34
C PRO A 91 -13.82 -4.99 13.44
N PHE A 92 -12.92 -4.03 13.28
CA PHE A 92 -11.81 -3.76 14.20
C PHE A 92 -11.63 -2.24 14.36
N TYR A 93 -10.88 -1.82 15.37
CA TYR A 93 -10.75 -0.42 15.76
C TYR A 93 -9.28 0.01 15.82
N PRO A 94 -8.98 1.31 15.63
CA PRO A 94 -7.62 1.81 15.76
C PRO A 94 -7.11 1.64 17.20
N PRO A 95 -5.82 1.28 17.39
CA PRO A 95 -5.23 1.22 18.71
C PRO A 95 -5.04 2.64 19.28
N ASN A 96 -5.07 2.76 20.60
CA ASN A 96 -4.73 4.00 21.27
C ASN A 96 -3.21 4.18 21.24
N VAL A 97 -2.72 5.14 20.46
CA VAL A 97 -1.29 5.42 20.29
C VAL A 97 -0.88 6.65 21.08
N ARG A 98 0.26 6.55 21.78
CA ARG A 98 0.89 7.71 22.41
C ARG A 98 1.81 8.37 21.41
N ILE A 99 1.42 9.55 20.95
CA ILE A 99 2.21 10.35 20.03
C ILE A 99 3.29 11.07 20.85
N PRO A 100 4.59 10.95 20.48
CA PRO A 100 5.65 11.69 21.16
C PRO A 100 5.50 13.19 20.97
N PHE A 101 6.18 13.97 21.80
CA PHE A 101 6.20 15.42 21.68
C PHE A 101 6.81 15.82 20.33
N PRO A 102 6.21 16.79 19.61
CA PRO A 102 6.76 17.27 18.35
C PRO A 102 8.15 17.85 18.60
N HIS A 103 9.13 17.41 17.81
CA HIS A 103 10.54 17.76 18.04
C HIS A 103 10.93 19.11 17.41
N GLY A 104 9.99 19.83 16.79
CA GLY A 104 10.18 21.17 16.22
C GLY A 104 11.08 21.21 14.97
N VAL A 105 11.53 20.05 14.48
CA VAL A 105 12.40 19.94 13.30
C VAL A 105 11.58 19.93 11.99
N HIS A 106 10.29 19.60 12.08
CA HIS A 106 9.39 19.46 10.92
C HIS A 106 8.16 20.37 11.06
N MET A 107 7.70 20.95 9.94
CA MET A 107 6.50 21.80 9.93
C MET A 107 5.20 21.00 10.17
N VAL A 108 5.19 19.73 9.79
CA VAL A 108 4.06 18.80 9.96
C VAL A 108 4.60 17.40 10.22
N GLU A 109 4.01 16.71 11.18
CA GLU A 109 4.30 15.30 11.49
C GLU A 109 3.01 14.49 11.30
N PHE A 110 3.11 13.39 10.55
CA PHE A 110 1.98 12.49 10.31
C PHE A 110 2.18 11.19 11.07
N TYR A 111 1.22 10.86 11.92
CA TYR A 111 1.17 9.61 12.65
C TYR A 111 0.03 8.75 12.10
N ALA A 112 0.37 7.54 11.68
CA ALA A 112 -0.56 6.58 11.11
C ALA A 112 -0.47 5.28 11.90
N THR A 113 -1.63 4.69 12.21
CA THR A 113 -1.71 3.37 12.82
C THR A 113 -1.83 2.30 11.73
N ASP A 114 -1.53 1.06 12.10
CA ASP A 114 -1.76 -0.13 11.28
C ASP A 114 -3.22 -0.28 10.82
N TYR A 115 -4.16 0.31 11.56
CA TYR A 115 -5.57 0.43 11.20
C TYR A 115 -5.83 0.92 9.76
N ILE A 116 -5.06 1.89 9.26
CA ILE A 116 -5.22 2.42 7.89
C ILE A 116 -4.92 1.33 6.86
N ALA A 117 -3.83 0.58 7.05
CA ALA A 117 -3.45 -0.50 6.15
C ALA A 117 -4.41 -1.69 6.28
N ASN A 118 -4.78 -2.06 7.50
CA ASN A 118 -5.69 -3.17 7.77
C ASN A 118 -7.09 -2.92 7.20
N SER A 119 -7.61 -1.70 7.32
CA SER A 119 -8.91 -1.29 6.73
C SER A 119 -8.89 -1.39 5.21
N MET A 120 -7.81 -0.91 4.58
CA MET A 120 -7.61 -1.06 3.14
C MET A 120 -7.60 -2.54 2.71
N LEU A 121 -6.82 -3.39 3.39
CA LEU A 121 -6.70 -4.80 3.05
C LEU A 121 -8.04 -5.53 3.26
N TYR A 122 -8.77 -5.23 4.33
CA TYR A 122 -10.09 -5.79 4.59
C TYR A 122 -11.07 -5.49 3.45
N HIS A 123 -11.13 -4.23 3.00
CA HIS A 123 -12.01 -3.86 1.89
C HIS A 123 -11.51 -4.39 0.54
N ALA A 124 -10.20 -4.45 0.31
CA ALA A 124 -9.64 -5.03 -0.90
C ALA A 124 -9.96 -6.52 -1.02
N TYR A 125 -9.86 -7.27 0.09
CA TYR A 125 -10.27 -8.68 0.16
C TYR A 125 -11.77 -8.84 -0.08
N LYS A 126 -12.61 -8.08 0.64
CA LYS A 126 -14.08 -8.17 0.54
C LYS A 126 -14.61 -7.87 -0.87
N GLN A 127 -13.89 -7.06 -1.65
CA GLN A 127 -14.26 -6.69 -3.02
C GLN A 127 -13.55 -7.53 -4.09
N HIS A 128 -12.87 -8.63 -3.71
CA HIS A 128 -12.14 -9.48 -4.65
C HIS A 128 -11.09 -8.72 -5.47
N LEU A 129 -10.50 -7.66 -4.90
CA LEU A 129 -9.45 -6.87 -5.57
C LEU A 129 -8.09 -7.56 -5.51
N MET A 130 -7.98 -8.56 -4.64
CA MET A 130 -6.81 -9.41 -4.46
C MET A 130 -6.89 -10.71 -5.27
N ASP A 131 -7.99 -10.93 -6.00
CA ASP A 131 -8.13 -12.10 -6.87
C ASP A 131 -7.17 -11.95 -8.06
N VAL A 132 -6.31 -12.96 -8.24
CA VAL A 132 -5.37 -13.04 -9.35
C VAL A 132 -5.85 -14.10 -10.33
N VAL A 133 -6.11 -13.71 -11.57
CA VAL A 133 -6.36 -14.65 -12.66
C VAL A 133 -5.03 -14.97 -13.32
N VAL A 134 -4.62 -16.23 -13.25
CA VAL A 134 -3.41 -16.73 -13.90
C VAL A 134 -3.83 -17.46 -15.17
N GLY A 135 -3.43 -16.90 -16.32
CA GLY A 135 -3.67 -17.45 -17.64
C GLY A 135 -2.40 -17.95 -18.35
N PRO A 136 -2.51 -18.57 -19.53
CA PRO A 136 -1.37 -19.00 -20.34
C PRO A 136 -0.38 -17.87 -20.69
N GLU A 137 -0.86 -16.62 -20.68
CA GLU A 137 -0.08 -15.40 -20.86
C GLU A 137 0.70 -14.97 -19.61
N SER A 138 0.35 -15.48 -18.43
CA SER A 138 0.93 -15.07 -17.14
C SER A 138 2.29 -15.72 -16.86
N SER A 139 2.58 -16.89 -17.44
CA SER A 139 3.90 -17.54 -17.34
C SER A 139 4.25 -18.32 -18.61
N PRO A 140 5.51 -18.29 -19.08
CA PRO A 140 5.96 -19.12 -20.19
C PRO A 140 5.73 -20.63 -19.98
N GLN A 141 5.66 -21.10 -18.72
CA GLN A 141 5.42 -22.50 -18.38
C GLN A 141 3.95 -22.92 -18.51
N LEU A 142 3.02 -21.96 -18.52
CA LEU A 142 1.58 -22.21 -18.66
C LEU A 142 1.12 -22.20 -20.12
N LYS A 143 2.00 -21.83 -21.05
CA LYS A 143 1.68 -21.69 -22.47
C LYS A 143 1.49 -23.03 -23.19
N ASP A 144 2.10 -24.09 -22.67
CA ASP A 144 2.03 -25.45 -23.22
C ASP A 144 0.94 -26.31 -22.55
N SER A 145 0.34 -25.85 -21.45
CA SER A 145 -0.80 -26.51 -20.80
C SER A 145 -2.08 -25.95 -21.38
N THR A 146 -2.79 -26.75 -22.17
CA THR A 146 -4.03 -26.38 -22.85
C THR A 146 -5.26 -26.37 -21.92
N ASP A 147 -5.05 -26.35 -20.61
CA ASP A 147 -6.12 -26.49 -19.61
C ASP A 147 -6.16 -25.31 -18.64
N GLY A 148 -7.17 -24.47 -18.84
CA GLY A 148 -7.84 -23.72 -17.78
C GLY A 148 -7.17 -22.46 -17.24
N PHE A 149 -7.97 -21.41 -17.08
CA PHE A 149 -7.61 -20.28 -16.23
C PHE A 149 -7.65 -20.72 -14.76
N VAL A 150 -6.60 -20.42 -14.00
CA VAL A 150 -6.57 -20.66 -12.54
C VAL A 150 -6.83 -19.34 -11.84
N VAL A 151 -7.91 -19.26 -11.08
CA VAL A 151 -8.21 -18.10 -10.23
C VAL A 151 -7.62 -18.37 -8.84
N ILE A 152 -6.59 -17.61 -8.48
CA ILE A 152 -6.01 -17.63 -7.14
C ILE A 152 -6.68 -16.53 -6.32
N LYS A 153 -7.36 -16.93 -5.25
CA LYS A 153 -7.90 -16.02 -4.24
C LYS A 153 -6.85 -15.84 -3.16
N LEU A 154 -6.31 -14.62 -3.05
CA LEU A 154 -5.37 -14.21 -2.01
C LEU A 154 -6.11 -13.74 -0.76
#